data_AF-T0PV26-F1
#
_entry.id   AF-T0PV26-F1
#
_cell.length_a   1.000
_cell.length_b   1.000
_cell.length_c   1.000
_cell.angle_alpha   90.00
_cell.angle_beta   90.00
_cell.angle_gamma   90.00
#
_symmetry.space_group_name_H-M   'P 1'
#
loop_
_entity.id
_entity.type
_entity.pdbx_description
1 polymer ?
#
loop_
_entity_poly.entity_id
_entity_poly.type
_entity_poly.pdbx_seq_one_letter_code
_entity_poly.pdbx_strand_id
1 'polypeptide(L)'
;MVARGLRAAKKNEDAIKVLAELETEYASIDDCDGYVCEEMAENLHELGQDEAAKPYFKKAWTALQNDTLMCEHHPEHRLERLHELGN
;
A
#
# COMPACT_ATOMS: atom_id res chain seq x y z
N MET A 1 7.44 -6.78 6.12
CA MET A 1 6.24 -6.31 6.83
C MET A 1 5.32 -7.49 7.17
N VAL A 2 4.71 -7.49 8.36
CA VAL A 2 3.76 -8.53 8.82
C VAL A 2 2.51 -8.60 7.94
N ALA A 3 1.93 -7.46 7.55
CA ALA A 3 0.74 -7.39 6.70
C ALA A 3 0.92 -8.08 5.32
N ARG A 4 2.10 -7.94 4.69
CA ARG A 4 2.41 -8.66 3.45
C ARG A 4 2.39 -10.19 3.64
N GLY A 5 2.84 -10.67 4.80
CA GLY A 5 2.74 -12.10 5.16
C GLY A 5 1.29 -12.55 5.35
N LEU A 6 0.46 -11.72 6.00
CA LEU A 6 -0.98 -11.98 6.17
C LEU A 6 -1.72 -12.01 4.82
N ARG A 7 -1.42 -11.08 3.91
CA ARG A 7 -1.95 -11.05 2.54
C ARG A 7 -1.58 -12.31 1.75
N ALA A 8 -0.30 -12.71 1.80
CA ALA A 8 0.15 -13.94 1.17
C ALA A 8 -0.57 -15.19 1.72
N ALA A 9 -0.96 -15.16 3.00
CA ALA A 9 -1.76 -16.19 3.64
C ALA A 9 -3.29 -16.03 3.45
N LYS A 10 -3.73 -15.11 2.59
CA LYS A 10 -5.15 -14.79 2.32
C LYS A 10 -5.95 -14.36 3.54
N LYS A 11 -5.27 -13.76 4.51
CA LYS A 11 -5.87 -13.12 5.69
C LYS A 11 -5.93 -11.61 5.51
N ASN A 12 -6.57 -11.17 4.42
CA ASN A 12 -6.57 -9.77 4.00
C ASN A 12 -7.21 -8.85 5.04
N GLU A 13 -8.29 -9.27 5.69
CA GLU A 13 -8.93 -8.48 6.76
C GLU A 13 -8.02 -8.27 7.98
N ASP A 14 -7.25 -9.28 8.36
CA ASP A 14 -6.28 -9.14 9.46
C ASP A 14 -5.10 -8.27 9.06
N ALA A 15 -4.65 -8.37 7.80
CA ALA A 15 -3.65 -7.46 7.25
C ALA A 15 -4.12 -6.00 7.32
N ILE A 16 -5.37 -5.73 6.93
CA ILE A 16 -5.98 -4.39 6.97
C ILE A 16 -6.02 -3.84 8.40
N LYS A 17 -6.35 -4.64 9.42
CA LYS A 17 -6.33 -4.19 10.83
C LYS A 17 -4.95 -3.70 11.25
N VAL A 18 -3.90 -4.48 10.95
CA VAL A 18 -2.51 -4.10 11.25
C VAL A 18 -2.11 -2.84 10.48
N LEU A 19 -2.52 -2.72 9.21
CA LEU A 19 -2.20 -1.56 8.38
C LEU A 19 -2.94 -0.29 8.85
N ALA A 20 -4.16 -0.41 9.38
CA ALA A 20 -4.92 0.72 9.91
C ALA A 20 -4.30 1.27 11.22
N GLU A 21 -3.75 0.38 12.06
CA GLU A 21 -2.97 0.78 13.24
C GLU A 21 -1.73 1.57 12.81
N LEU A 22 -0.97 1.06 11.83
CA LEU A 22 0.20 1.77 11.28
C LEU A 22 -0.17 3.11 10.62
N GLU A 23 -1.25 3.15 9.83
CA GLU A 23 -1.73 4.42 9.21
C GLU A 23 -2.03 5.46 10.30
N THR A 24 -2.61 5.04 11.43
CA THR A 24 -2.89 5.92 12.57
C THR A 24 -1.59 6.43 13.22
N GLU A 25 -0.58 5.56 13.36
CA GLU A 25 0.74 5.94 13.90
C GLU A 25 1.44 6.97 13.01
N TYR A 26 1.49 6.75 11.69
CA TYR A 26 2.08 7.71 10.75
C TYR A 26 1.29 9.02 10.67
N ALA A 27 -0.05 8.96 10.71
CA ALA A 27 -0.88 10.15 10.75
C ALA A 27 -0.62 11.00 12.01
N SER A 28 -0.24 10.38 13.13
CA SER A 28 0.08 11.10 14.38
C SER A 28 1.34 11.98 14.29
N ILE A 29 2.18 11.74 13.29
CA ILE A 29 3.40 12.50 13.00
C ILE A 29 3.30 13.26 11.66
N ASP A 30 2.09 13.48 11.15
CA ASP A 30 1.80 14.13 9.87
C ASP A 30 2.47 13.47 8.66
N ASP A 31 2.59 12.13 8.67
CA ASP A 31 3.24 11.33 7.62
C ASP A 31 2.30 10.25 7.02
N CYS A 32 2.62 9.72 5.83
CA CYS A 32 2.09 8.45 5.27
C CYS A 32 3.26 7.67 4.68
N ASP A 33 3.52 6.51 5.26
CA ASP A 33 4.48 5.58 4.70
C ASP A 33 3.92 4.97 3.41
N GLY A 34 4.63 5.21 2.30
CA GLY A 34 4.22 4.76 0.98
C GLY A 34 4.03 3.25 0.89
N TYR A 35 4.79 2.45 1.64
CA TYR A 35 4.69 0.99 1.66
C TYR A 35 3.49 0.49 2.47
N VAL A 36 3.11 1.20 3.55
CA VAL A 36 1.84 0.95 4.26
C VAL A 36 0.67 1.28 3.34
N CYS A 37 0.73 2.45 2.71
CA CYS A 37 -0.28 2.93 1.77
C CYS A 37 -0.40 1.94 0.57
N GLU A 38 0.69 1.36 0.07
CA GLU A 38 0.69 0.29 -0.96
C GLU A 38 0.02 -1.00 -0.48
N GLU A 39 0.46 -1.56 0.66
CA GLU A 39 -0.06 -2.85 1.13
C GLU A 39 -1.54 -2.76 1.53
N MET A 40 -2.02 -1.59 1.97
CA MET A 40 -3.45 -1.34 2.17
C MET A 40 -4.21 -1.47 0.85
N ALA A 41 -3.72 -0.83 -0.21
CA ALA A 41 -4.33 -0.89 -1.53
C ALA A 41 -4.41 -2.32 -2.07
N GLU A 42 -3.32 -3.09 -1.97
CA GLU A 42 -3.29 -4.48 -2.43
C GLU A 42 -4.27 -5.39 -1.69
N ASN A 43 -4.38 -5.24 -0.36
CA ASN A 43 -5.33 -6.04 0.42
C ASN A 43 -6.78 -5.72 0.07
N LEU A 44 -7.12 -4.43 -0.07
CA LEU A 44 -8.46 -3.99 -0.47
C LEU A 44 -8.81 -4.47 -1.88
N HIS A 45 -7.87 -4.35 -2.82
CA HIS A 45 -8.04 -4.82 -4.19
C HIS A 45 -8.24 -6.35 -4.27
N GLU A 46 -7.46 -7.14 -3.52
CA GLU A 46 -7.66 -8.60 -3.44
C GLU A 46 -9.02 -9.01 -2.85
N LEU A 47 -9.64 -8.14 -2.05
CA LEU A 47 -11.01 -8.32 -1.52
C LEU A 47 -12.10 -7.80 -2.48
N GLY A 48 -11.73 -7.29 -3.66
CA GLY A 48 -12.66 -6.69 -4.63
C GLY A 48 -13.20 -5.33 -4.20
N GLN A 49 -12.55 -4.65 -3.26
CA GLN A 49 -12.92 -3.33 -2.76
C GLN A 49 -12.17 -2.22 -3.51
N ASP A 50 -12.26 -2.22 -4.83
CA ASP A 50 -11.43 -1.39 -5.71
C ASP A 50 -11.62 0.12 -5.47
N GLU A 51 -12.86 0.55 -5.22
CA GLU A 51 -13.16 1.96 -4.89
C GLU A 51 -12.46 2.42 -3.61
N ALA A 52 -12.32 1.52 -2.62
CA ALA A 52 -11.58 1.80 -1.40
C ALA A 52 -10.06 1.72 -1.63
N ALA A 53 -9.59 0.81 -2.49
CA ALA A 53 -8.17 0.62 -2.79
C ALA A 53 -7.55 1.78 -3.58
N LYS A 54 -8.30 2.33 -4.54
CA LYS A 54 -7.85 3.38 -5.45
C LYS A 54 -7.15 4.58 -4.79
N PRO A 55 -7.71 5.25 -3.77
CA PRO A 55 -7.01 6.35 -3.10
C PRO A 55 -5.70 5.91 -2.43
N TYR A 56 -5.60 4.67 -1.96
CA TYR A 56 -4.38 4.14 -1.38
C TYR A 56 -3.31 3.86 -2.44
N PHE A 57 -3.68 3.31 -3.60
CA PHE A 57 -2.75 3.17 -4.73
C PHE A 57 -2.16 4.52 -5.15
N LYS A 58 -3.00 5.55 -5.23
CA LYS A 58 -2.56 6.91 -5.56
C LYS A 58 -1.60 7.49 -4.51
N LYS A 59 -1.90 7.35 -3.21
CA LYS A 59 -1.02 7.77 -2.12
C LYS A 59 0.33 7.05 -2.19
N ALA A 60 0.29 5.73 -2.37
CA ALA A 60 1.48 4.89 -2.50
C ALA A 60 2.36 5.33 -3.66
N TRP A 61 1.79 5.50 -4.85
CA TRP A 61 2.54 6.00 -6.01
C TRP A 61 3.17 7.38 -5.74
N THR A 62 2.39 8.30 -5.19
CA THR A 62 2.85 9.66 -4.88
C THR A 62 4.06 9.66 -3.93
N ALA A 63 4.03 8.81 -2.90
CA ALA A 63 5.08 8.68 -1.92
C ALA A 63 6.31 7.92 -2.45
N LEU A 64 6.10 6.89 -3.27
CA LEU A 64 7.15 5.93 -3.65
C LEU A 64 7.82 6.22 -5.00
N GLN A 65 7.23 7.05 -5.87
CA GLN A 65 7.81 7.35 -7.19
C GLN A 65 9.21 7.99 -7.15
N ASN A 66 9.58 8.58 -6.00
CA ASN A 66 10.91 9.17 -5.77
C ASN A 66 11.70 8.45 -4.67
N ASP A 67 11.18 7.35 -4.14
CA ASP A 67 11.87 6.58 -3.09
C ASP A 67 13.03 5.81 -3.69
N THR A 68 14.24 6.04 -3.20
CA THR A 68 15.47 5.46 -3.76
C THR A 68 15.46 3.94 -3.69
N LEU A 69 14.95 3.36 -2.59
CA LEU A 69 14.83 1.91 -2.46
C LEU A 69 13.85 1.32 -3.48
N MET A 70 12.70 1.97 -3.68
CA MET A 70 11.73 1.58 -4.71
C MET A 70 12.33 1.64 -6.12
N CYS A 71 13.00 2.74 -6.45
CA CYS A 71 13.54 2.94 -7.79
C CYS A 71 14.77 2.07 -8.11
N GLU A 72 15.60 1.73 -7.12
CA GLU A 72 16.85 0.98 -7.35
C GLU A 72 16.71 -0.54 -7.18
N HIS A 73 15.74 -1.01 -6.38
CA HIS A 73 15.69 -2.42 -5.96
C HIS A 73 14.38 -3.16 -6.26
N HIS A 74 13.36 -2.48 -6.77
CA HIS A 74 12.08 -3.10 -7.09
C HIS A 74 11.78 -3.11 -8.60
N PRO A 75 10.91 -4.03 -9.07
CA PRO A 75 10.57 -4.10 -10.49
C PRO A 75 9.89 -2.82 -10.96
N GLU A 76 10.27 -2.29 -12.13
CA GLU A 76 9.66 -1.09 -12.74
C GLU A 76 8.12 -1.22 -12.82
N HIS A 77 7.62 -2.41 -13.13
CA HIS A 77 6.19 -2.73 -13.18
C HIS A 77 5.43 -2.51 -11.88
N ARG A 78 6.12 -2.41 -10.74
CA ARG A 78 5.49 -2.16 -9.44
C ARG A 78 4.94 -0.74 -9.40
N LEU A 79 5.74 0.28 -9.73
CA LEU A 79 5.32 1.68 -9.75
C LEU A 79 4.26 1.95 -10.83
N GLU A 80 4.43 1.34 -12.01
CA GLU A 80 3.43 1.43 -13.09
C GLU A 80 2.07 0.94 -12.61
N ARG A 81 2.02 -0.21 -11.94
CA ARG A 81 0.77 -0.76 -11.41
C ARG A 81 0.11 0.13 -10.36
N LEU A 82 0.89 0.74 -9.46
CA LEU A 82 0.34 1.69 -8.48
C LEU A 82 -0.29 2.90 -9.18
N HIS A 83 0.36 3.40 -10.24
CA HIS A 83 -0.17 4.49 -11.03
C HIS A 83 -1.45 4.10 -11.77
N GLU A 84 -1.48 2.94 -12.42
CA GLU A 84 -2.64 2.45 -13.17
C GLU A 84 -3.87 2.26 -12.28
N LEU A 85 -3.72 1.65 -11.12
CA LEU A 85 -4.83 1.37 -10.20
C LEU A 85 -5.21 2.55 -9.31
N GLY A 86 -4.34 3.56 -9.22
CA GLY A 86 -4.61 4.81 -8.49
C GLY A 86 -5.33 5.89 -9.30
N ASN A 87 -5.45 5.71 -10.63
CA ASN A 87 -6.02 6.69 -11.57
C ASN A 87 -7.49 6.46 -11.89
#